data_AF-A0A355F3L2-F1
#
_entry.id   AF-A0A355F3L2-F1
#
_cell.length_a   1.000
_cell.length_b   1.000
_cell.length_c   1.000
_cell.angle_alpha   90.00
_cell.angle_beta   90.00
_cell.angle_gamma   90.00
#
_symmetry.space_group_name_H-M   'P 1'
#
loop_
_entity.id
_entity.type
_entity.pdbx_description
1 polymer ?
#
loop_
_entity_poly.entity_id
_entity_poly.type
_entity_poly.pdbx_seq_one_letter_code
_entity_poly.pdbx_strand_id
1 'polypeptide(L)'
;MQQDEVLAGIKHIVAEDLDLNLAYDKLDETTPLFEGGLSLDSVILVELISFIEKRFGIELRDDVLNMETFRDLRSVAQVVREHMAQQA
;
A
#
# COMPACT_ATOMS: atom_id res chain seq x y z
N MET A 1 -15.85 -3.17 -1.15
CA MET A 1 -14.95 -3.20 0.02
C MET A 1 -14.83 -1.79 0.57
N GLN A 2 -14.82 -1.65 1.89
CA GLN A 2 -14.64 -0.35 2.54
C GLN A 2 -13.15 0.02 2.55
N GLN A 3 -12.83 1.32 2.57
CA GLN A 3 -11.43 1.79 2.58
C GLN A 3 -10.63 1.23 3.76
N ASP A 4 -11.29 1.03 4.90
CA ASP A 4 -10.71 0.48 6.11
C ASP A 4 -10.20 -0.96 5.92
N GLU A 5 -10.96 -1.78 5.17
CA GLU A 5 -10.57 -3.16 4.85
C GLU A 5 -9.33 -3.20 3.94
N VAL A 6 -9.27 -2.30 2.95
CA VAL A 6 -8.12 -2.17 2.05
C VAL A 6 -6.88 -1.72 2.83
N LEU A 7 -7.03 -0.71 3.67
CA LEU A 7 -5.96 -0.21 4.51
C LEU A 7 -5.43 -1.29 5.46
N ALA A 8 -6.32 -2.04 6.13
CA ALA A 8 -5.93 -3.15 6.99
C ALA A 8 -5.17 -4.23 6.21
N GLY A 9 -5.58 -4.53 4.98
CA GLY A 9 -4.88 -5.46 4.09
C GLY A 9 -3.48 -4.98 3.73
N ILE A 10 -3.31 -3.69 3.38
CA ILE A 10 -2.00 -3.10 3.07
C ILE A 10 -1.10 -3.08 4.31
N LYS A 11 -1.63 -2.71 5.48
CA LYS A 11 -0.86 -2.75 6.74
C LYS A 11 -0.34 -4.15 7.06
N HIS A 12 -1.14 -5.18 6.78
CA HIS A 12 -0.73 -6.56 6.95
C HIS A 12 0.42 -6.93 6.01
N ILE A 13 0.34 -6.53 4.74
CA ILE A 13 1.43 -6.72 3.78
C ILE A 13 2.72 -6.06 4.27
N VAL A 14 2.63 -4.82 4.73
CA VAL A 14 3.80 -4.07 5.21
C VAL A 14 4.41 -4.69 6.48
N ALA A 15 3.58 -5.18 7.39
CA ALA A 15 4.03 -5.75 8.67
C ALA A 15 4.52 -7.20 8.57
N GLU A 16 3.86 -8.04 7.75
CA GLU A 16 4.09 -9.49 7.70
C GLU A 16 4.76 -9.94 6.39
N ASP A 17 4.36 -9.40 5.24
CA ASP A 17 4.87 -9.86 3.93
C ASP A 17 6.20 -9.17 3.54
N LEU A 18 6.40 -7.91 3.90
CA LEU A 18 7.60 -7.12 3.54
C LEU A 18 8.77 -7.24 4.54
N ASP A 19 8.62 -8.01 5.62
CA ASP A 19 9.64 -8.24 6.66
C ASP A 19 10.34 -6.96 7.17
N LEU A 20 9.59 -5.85 7.26
CA LEU A 20 10.16 -4.53 7.64
C LEU A 20 10.43 -4.39 9.15
N ASN A 21 10.20 -5.45 9.92
CA ASN A 21 10.25 -5.44 11.39
C ASN A 21 9.38 -4.32 12.01
N LEU A 22 8.28 -3.98 11.34
CA LEU A 22 7.31 -2.98 11.76
C LEU A 22 6.10 -3.67 12.40
N ALA A 23 5.74 -3.24 13.61
CA ALA A 23 4.53 -3.75 14.25
C ALA A 23 3.28 -3.16 13.57
N TYR A 24 2.30 -4.00 13.23
CA TYR A 24 1.02 -3.58 12.65
C TYR A 24 0.36 -2.42 13.41
N ASP A 25 0.39 -2.48 14.75
CA ASP A 25 -0.19 -1.47 15.65
C ASP A 25 0.57 -0.13 15.66
N LYS A 26 1.83 -0.14 15.19
CA LYS A 26 2.68 1.05 15.07
C LYS A 26 2.62 1.69 13.68
N LEU A 27 2.00 1.04 12.71
CA LEU A 27 1.80 1.59 11.37
C LEU A 27 0.68 2.62 11.39
N ASP A 28 1.05 3.89 11.36
CA ASP A 28 0.10 4.99 11.16
C ASP A 28 -0.19 5.17 9.66
N GLU A 29 -1.46 5.32 9.32
CA GLU A 29 -1.92 5.35 7.94
C GLU A 29 -1.52 6.62 7.17
N THR A 30 -1.17 7.68 7.91
CA THR A 30 -0.73 8.97 7.37
C THR A 30 0.78 9.13 7.39
N THR A 31 1.51 8.11 7.87
CA THR A 31 2.98 8.12 7.88
C THR A 31 3.50 8.08 6.45
N PRO A 32 4.45 8.96 6.09
CA PRO A 32 5.10 8.91 4.80
C PRO A 32 5.76 7.55 4.55
N LEU A 33 5.54 6.94 3.40
CA LEU A 33 6.21 5.67 3.07
C LEU A 33 7.69 5.87 2.78
N PHE A 34 8.05 7.03 2.22
CA PHE A 34 9.42 7.38 1.86
C PHE A 34 10.07 8.27 2.93
N GLU A 35 10.65 9.41 2.49
CA GLU A 35 11.38 10.34 3.35
C GLU A 35 10.55 10.80 4.56
N GLY A 36 11.13 10.67 5.75
CA GLY A 36 10.53 11.14 7.00
C GLY A 36 9.52 10.20 7.64
N GLY A 37 9.36 8.97 7.14
CA GLY A 37 8.49 7.94 7.73
C GLY A 37 9.10 6.53 7.64
N LEU A 38 8.43 5.62 6.91
CA LEU A 38 8.84 4.21 6.82
C LEU A 38 10.13 3.98 6.03
N SER A 39 10.61 4.99 5.30
CA SER A 39 11.85 4.94 4.51
C SER A 39 11.93 3.72 3.58
N LEU A 40 10.83 3.42 2.88
CA LEU A 40 10.76 2.33 1.91
C LEU A 40 11.74 2.58 0.75
N ASP A 41 12.58 1.59 0.47
CA ASP A 41 13.41 1.57 -0.72
C ASP A 41 12.60 1.22 -1.97
N SER A 42 13.06 1.65 -3.15
CA SER A 42 12.40 1.37 -4.44
C SER A 42 12.21 -0.13 -4.71
N VAL A 43 13.07 -0.99 -4.15
CA VAL A 43 12.93 -2.46 -4.26
C VAL A 43 11.72 -2.94 -3.47
N ILE A 44 11.58 -2.47 -2.22
CA ILE A 44 10.46 -2.83 -1.34
C ILE A 44 9.14 -2.29 -1.91
N LEU A 45 9.16 -1.12 -2.54
CA LEU A 45 7.99 -0.55 -3.20
C LEU A 45 7.43 -1.50 -4.28
N VAL A 46 8.31 -2.07 -5.13
CA VAL A 46 7.90 -3.01 -6.19
C VAL A 46 7.31 -4.29 -5.59
N GLU A 47 7.84 -4.77 -4.47
CA GLU A 47 7.27 -5.92 -3.75
C GLU A 47 5.90 -5.57 -3.15
N LEU A 48 5.76 -4.40 -2.52
CA LEU A 48 4.49 -3.92 -1.98
C LEU A 48 3.40 -3.89 -3.05
N ILE A 49 3.71 -3.34 -4.23
CA ILE A 49 2.80 -3.33 -5.38
C ILE A 49 2.40 -4.77 -5.75
N SER A 50 3.38 -5.66 -5.91
CA SER A 50 3.13 -7.06 -6.27
C SER A 50 2.24 -7.78 -5.24
N PHE A 51 2.42 -7.52 -3.94
CA PHE A 51 1.58 -8.11 -2.89
C PHE A 51 0.16 -7.53 -2.89
N ILE A 52 0.02 -6.22 -3.11
CA ILE A 52 -1.29 -5.55 -3.24
C ILE A 52 -2.07 -6.16 -4.42
N GLU A 53 -1.45 -6.23 -5.59
CA GLU A 53 -2.06 -6.79 -6.80
C GLU A 53 -2.53 -8.23 -6.57
N LYS A 54 -1.67 -9.08 -5.99
CA LYS A 54 -2.01 -10.47 -5.65
C LYS A 54 -3.13 -10.58 -4.61
N ARG A 55 -3.12 -9.73 -3.58
CA ARG A 55 -4.07 -9.83 -2.45
C ARG A 55 -5.44 -9.30 -2.80
N PHE A 56 -5.51 -8.20 -3.55
CA PHE A 56 -6.76 -7.57 -3.97
C PHE A 56 -7.24 -8.07 -5.34
N GLY A 57 -6.41 -8.81 -6.07
CA GLY A 57 -6.75 -9.33 -7.40
C GLY A 57 -6.89 -8.23 -8.44
N ILE A 58 -6.09 -7.17 -8.32
CA ILE A 58 -6.07 -6.01 -9.24
C ILE A 58 -4.72 -5.89 -9.93
N GLU A 59 -4.69 -5.12 -11.01
CA GLU A 59 -3.46 -4.68 -11.66
C GLU A 59 -3.37 -3.15 -11.53
N LEU A 60 -2.29 -2.67 -10.90
CA LEU A 60 -1.99 -1.25 -10.76
C LEU A 60 -1.16 -0.81 -11.96
N ARG A 61 -1.71 0.12 -12.75
CA ARG A 61 -1.05 0.62 -13.96
C ARG A 61 0.01 1.67 -13.63
N ASP A 62 1.03 1.78 -14.47
CA ASP A 62 2.09 2.79 -14.30
C ASP A 62 1.58 4.23 -14.10
N ASP A 63 0.41 4.59 -14.65
CA ASP A 63 -0.17 5.93 -14.47
C ASP A 63 -0.52 6.25 -13.01
N VAL A 64 -0.85 5.24 -12.22
CA VAL A 64 -1.13 5.39 -10.79
C VAL A 64 0.07 5.07 -9.92
N LEU A 65 1.15 4.51 -10.47
CA LEU A 65 2.36 4.19 -9.73
C LEU A 65 3.27 5.42 -9.58
N ASN A 66 2.83 6.41 -8.81
CA ASN A 66 3.54 7.67 -8.63
C ASN A 66 3.75 8.02 -7.14
N MET A 67 4.59 9.03 -6.87
CA MET A 67 4.91 9.45 -5.50
C MET A 67 3.69 9.96 -4.71
N GLU A 68 2.64 10.44 -5.37
CA GLU A 68 1.42 10.87 -4.68
C GLU A 68 0.62 9.66 -4.19
N THR A 69 0.47 8.62 -5.02
CA THR A 69 -0.17 7.36 -4.63
C THR A 69 0.57 6.70 -3.47
N PHE A 70 1.90 6.65 -3.53
CA PHE A 70 2.74 6.01 -2.52
C PHE A 70 3.21 6.98 -1.44
N ARG A 71 2.51 8.10 -1.24
CA ARG A 71 2.86 9.05 -0.19
C ARG A 71 2.74 8.41 1.20
N ASP A 72 1.63 7.74 1.46
CA ASP A 72 1.24 7.16 2.75
C ASP A 72 0.28 5.97 2.53
N LEU A 73 0.09 5.14 3.54
CA LEU A 73 -0.74 3.92 3.41
C LEU A 73 -2.19 4.23 3.06
N ARG A 74 -2.72 5.36 3.53
CA ARG A 74 -4.08 5.81 3.24
C ARG A 74 -4.25 6.16 1.76
N SER A 75 -3.27 6.84 1.17
CA SER A 75 -3.26 7.20 -0.26
C SER A 75 -3.21 5.94 -1.13
N VAL A 76 -2.37 4.96 -0.77
CA VAL A 76 -2.33 3.66 -1.46
C VAL A 76 -3.68 2.95 -1.34
N ALA A 77 -4.26 2.88 -0.14
CA ALA A 77 -5.56 2.23 0.08
C ALA A 77 -6.68 2.88 -0.73
N GLN A 78 -6.64 4.21 -0.87
CA GLN A 78 -7.60 4.94 -1.68
C GLN A 78 -7.48 4.54 -3.16
N VAL A 79 -6.28 4.56 -3.73
CA VAL A 79 -6.05 4.22 -5.15
C VAL A 79 -6.44 2.78 -5.45
N VAL A 80 -6.09 1.84 -4.56
CA VAL A 80 -6.48 0.43 -4.67
C VAL A 80 -8.00 0.28 -4.68
N ARG A 81 -8.71 0.94 -3.76
CA ARG A 81 -10.18 0.92 -3.72
C ARG A 81 -10.79 1.49 -5.00
N GLU A 82 -10.27 2.60 -5.49
CA GLU A 82 -10.75 3.23 -6.73
C GLU A 82 -10.54 2.29 -7.93
N HIS A 83 -9.40 1.60 -8.01
CA HIS A 83 -9.14 0.60 -9.06
C HIS A 83 -10.08 -0.60 -8.97
N MET A 84 -10.27 -1.14 -7.77
CA MET A 84 -11.21 -2.25 -7.55
C MET A 84 -12.63 -1.90 -7.97
N ALA A 85 -13.06 -0.64 -7.74
CA ALA A 85 -14.39 -0.18 -8.15
C ALA A 85 -14.54 0.00 -9.66
N GLN A 86 -13.45 0.25 -10.38
CA GLN A 86 -13.44 0.39 -11.84
C GLN A 86 -13.30 -0.96 -12.58
N GLN A 87 -12.80 -1.99 -11.90
CA GLN A 87 -12.62 -3.34 -12.44
C GLN A 87 -13.77 -4.32 -12.09
N ALA A 88 -14.78 -3.86 -11.35
CA ALA A 88 -15.99 -4.62 -10.98
C ALA A 88 -17.16 -4.36 -11.95
#